data_AF-A0A524GSW3-F1
#
_entry.id   AF-A0A524GSW3-F1
#
_cell.length_a   1.000
_cell.length_b   1.000
_cell.length_c   1.000
_cell.angle_alpha   90.00
_cell.angle_beta   90.00
_cell.angle_gamma   90.00
#
_symmetry.space_group_name_H-M   'P 1'
#
loop_
_entity.id
_entity.type
_entity.pdbx_description
1 polymer ?
#
loop_
_entity_poly.entity_id
_entity_poly.type
_entity_poly.pdbx_seq_one_letter_code
_entity_poly.pdbx_strand_id
1 'polypeptide(L)'
;THEHGDHTTGAARLARQFRIPVYASAGTLGALGGRLNGVDLRPLTPFSEHHLGPFIVEACPTTPDSAEPLAVVVRTSEGHRVGFAYDLGRPNTAVRYLLRGSHALVLEANHDEVLLRTSGYPPVVQERIAGATGHLSNRAAADLLESLLHPGLGTIVLAHLSERCNTAEHAMAEIARVVGTHQARVLVAIQEAPLPSIDLSVAGIPEQV
;
A
#
# COMPACT_ATOMS: atom_id res chain seq x y z
N THR A 1 4.93 0.83 7.66
CA THR A 1 3.76 1.69 7.40
C THR A 1 2.99 1.95 8.67
N HIS A 2 2.71 0.94 9.49
CA HIS A 2 2.09 1.09 10.82
C HIS A 2 2.46 -0.12 11.73
N GLU A 3 1.95 -0.18 12.97
CA GLU A 3 2.41 -1.11 14.03
C GLU A 3 1.73 -2.50 14.09
N HIS A 4 0.80 -2.81 13.20
CA HIS A 4 0.08 -4.09 13.22
C HIS A 4 1.04 -5.29 13.01
N GLY A 5 0.62 -6.45 13.52
CA GLY A 5 1.48 -7.63 13.66
C GLY A 5 1.92 -8.20 12.32
N ASP A 6 1.01 -8.32 11.37
CA ASP A 6 1.25 -8.68 9.97
C ASP A 6 2.25 -7.75 9.25
N HIS A 7 2.34 -6.47 9.66
CA HIS A 7 3.34 -5.52 9.14
C HIS A 7 4.69 -5.55 9.85
N THR A 8 4.74 -6.03 11.11
CA THR A 8 5.90 -5.78 11.99
C THR A 8 6.54 -7.02 12.60
N THR A 9 5.89 -8.19 12.52
CA THR A 9 6.38 -9.45 13.12
C THR A 9 7.77 -9.83 12.60
N GLY A 10 8.03 -9.64 11.30
CA GLY A 10 9.33 -9.90 10.69
C GLY A 10 10.36 -8.77 10.87
N ALA A 11 9.91 -7.53 11.09
CA ALA A 11 10.74 -6.34 10.98
C ALA A 11 11.90 -6.33 11.99
N ALA A 12 11.61 -6.58 13.28
CA ALA A 12 12.62 -6.56 14.33
C ALA A 12 13.69 -7.65 14.15
N ARG A 13 13.27 -8.85 13.73
CA ARG A 13 14.19 -9.98 13.48
C ARG A 13 15.12 -9.67 12.32
N LEU A 14 14.56 -9.22 11.19
CA LEU A 14 15.31 -8.90 9.99
C LEU A 14 16.30 -7.75 10.25
N ALA A 15 15.85 -6.70 10.93
CA ALA A 15 16.68 -5.54 11.25
C ALA A 15 17.89 -5.90 12.12
N ARG A 16 17.70 -6.73 13.16
CA ARG A 16 18.82 -7.21 14.00
C ARG A 16 19.77 -8.11 13.22
N GLN A 17 19.23 -9.06 12.45
CA GLN A 17 20.03 -10.04 11.70
C GLN A 17 20.95 -9.36 10.69
N PHE A 18 20.42 -8.40 9.92
CA PHE A 18 21.17 -7.72 8.86
C PHE A 18 21.79 -6.38 9.29
N ARG A 19 21.56 -5.96 10.55
CA ARG A 19 22.00 -4.66 11.09
C ARG A 19 21.54 -3.50 10.21
N ILE A 20 20.29 -3.54 9.77
CA ILE A 20 19.68 -2.48 8.98
C ILE A 20 18.74 -1.62 9.84
N PRO A 21 18.62 -0.33 9.57
CA PRO A 21 17.68 0.54 10.28
C PRO A 21 16.22 0.23 9.94
N VAL A 22 15.33 0.49 10.90
CA VAL A 22 13.88 0.52 10.70
C VAL A 22 13.41 1.96 10.65
N TYR A 23 12.74 2.31 9.56
CA TYR A 23 12.15 3.62 9.33
C TYR A 23 10.63 3.56 9.53
N ALA A 24 10.09 4.41 10.41
CA ALA A 24 8.66 4.55 10.62
C ALA A 24 8.33 5.89 11.27
N SER A 25 7.04 6.25 11.30
CA SER A 25 6.56 7.44 12.00
C SER A 25 6.87 7.38 13.50
N ALA A 26 6.87 8.53 14.17
CA ALA A 26 7.15 8.59 15.60
C ALA A 26 6.10 7.81 16.41
N GLY A 27 4.82 7.91 16.02
CA GLY A 27 3.73 7.17 16.63
C GLY A 27 3.88 5.65 16.46
N THR A 28 4.21 5.17 15.26
CA THR A 28 4.44 3.73 15.02
C THR A 28 5.65 3.22 15.82
N LEU A 29 6.76 3.96 15.86
CA LEU A 29 7.93 3.56 16.66
C LEU A 29 7.59 3.51 18.16
N GLY A 30 6.85 4.51 18.66
CA GLY A 30 6.38 4.55 20.04
C GLY A 30 5.46 3.38 20.38
N ALA A 31 4.51 3.05 19.50
CA ALA A 31 3.58 1.93 19.69
C ALA A 31 4.27 0.56 19.65
N LEU A 32 5.33 0.41 18.84
CA LEU A 32 6.11 -0.83 18.79
C LEU A 32 7.00 -1.02 20.03
N GLY A 33 7.49 0.08 20.61
CA GLY A 33 8.22 0.08 21.88
C GLY A 33 9.28 -1.02 21.98
N GLY A 34 9.20 -1.82 23.05
CA GLY A 34 10.17 -2.87 23.35
C GLY A 34 10.33 -3.96 22.28
N ARG A 35 9.37 -4.11 21.35
CA ARG A 35 9.46 -5.07 20.24
C ARG A 35 10.68 -4.80 19.35
N LEU A 36 11.12 -3.54 19.28
CA LEU A 36 12.23 -3.06 18.48
C LEU A 36 13.55 -2.88 19.25
N ASN A 37 13.66 -3.39 20.48
CA ASN A 37 14.90 -3.28 21.27
C ASN A 37 16.13 -3.78 20.50
N GLY A 38 17.21 -3.01 20.50
CA GLY A 38 18.46 -3.35 19.80
C GLY A 38 18.42 -3.18 18.28
N VAL A 39 17.42 -2.47 17.74
CA VAL A 39 17.33 -2.06 16.33
C VAL A 39 17.70 -0.58 16.20
N ASP A 40 18.39 -0.19 15.12
CA ASP A 40 18.58 1.22 14.75
C ASP A 40 17.23 1.78 14.25
N LEU A 41 16.63 2.70 15.01
CA LEU A 41 15.33 3.27 14.72
C LEU A 41 15.48 4.68 14.17
N ARG A 42 14.89 4.92 13.00
CA ARG A 42 14.97 6.21 12.32
C ARG A 42 13.56 6.75 12.06
N PRO A 43 13.19 7.88 12.66
CA PRO A 43 11.86 8.44 12.45
C PRO A 43 11.72 8.93 11.00
N LEU A 44 10.61 8.58 10.37
CA LEU A 44 10.11 9.22 9.16
C LEU A 44 9.13 10.32 9.56
N THR A 45 9.60 11.57 9.48
CA THR A 45 8.73 12.74 9.62
C THR A 45 7.81 12.83 8.41
N PRO A 46 6.48 12.79 8.57
CA PRO A 46 5.55 12.94 7.45
C PRO A 46 5.73 14.30 6.77
N PHE A 47 5.40 14.37 5.48
CA PHE A 47 5.51 15.56 4.64
C PHE A 47 6.94 16.11 4.48
N SER A 48 7.95 15.30 4.78
CA SER A 48 9.37 15.63 4.59
C SER A 48 10.04 14.60 3.68
N GLU A 49 11.04 15.03 2.91
CA GLU A 49 11.90 14.13 2.14
C GLU A 49 12.97 13.51 3.07
N HIS A 50 13.12 12.19 3.00
CA HIS A 50 14.15 11.42 3.71
C HIS A 50 15.06 10.72 2.71
N HIS A 51 16.37 10.96 2.80
CA HIS A 51 17.35 10.35 1.90
C HIS A 51 17.86 9.03 2.47
N LEU A 52 17.58 7.93 1.78
CA LEU A 52 17.95 6.57 2.14
C LEU A 52 18.83 5.98 1.03
N GLY A 53 20.13 6.25 1.09
CA GLY A 53 21.06 5.85 0.03
C GLY A 53 20.68 6.49 -1.31
N PRO A 54 20.44 5.71 -2.39
CA PRO A 54 20.03 6.25 -3.69
C PRO A 54 18.54 6.61 -3.76
N PHE A 55 17.79 6.38 -2.67
CA PHE A 55 16.35 6.59 -2.63
C PHE A 55 15.97 7.84 -1.84
N ILE A 56 14.90 8.47 -2.27
CA ILE A 56 14.23 9.56 -1.55
C ILE A 56 12.85 9.04 -1.14
N VAL A 57 12.56 9.12 0.15
CA VAL A 57 11.32 8.61 0.74
C VAL A 57 10.50 9.78 1.25
N GLU A 58 9.25 9.85 0.79
CA GLU A 58 8.24 10.80 1.25
C GLU A 58 7.09 9.99 1.86
N ALA A 59 6.45 10.51 2.91
CA ALA A 59 5.33 9.84 3.56
C ALA A 59 4.26 10.82 4.00
N CYS A 60 3.02 10.37 4.11
CA CYS A 60 1.94 11.14 4.72
C CYS A 60 1.07 10.25 5.60
N PRO A 61 0.43 10.79 6.65
CA PRO A 61 -0.49 10.03 7.47
C PRO A 61 -1.71 9.56 6.68
N THR A 62 -2.15 8.33 6.94
CA THR A 62 -3.41 7.79 6.42
C THR A 62 -4.53 7.95 7.46
N THR A 63 -5.70 7.37 7.20
CA THR A 63 -6.81 7.42 8.14
C THR A 63 -6.47 6.57 9.38
N PRO A 64 -6.70 7.09 10.60
CA PRO A 64 -6.19 6.45 11.81
C PRO A 64 -7.00 5.21 12.20
N ASP A 65 -6.40 4.03 12.05
CA ASP A 65 -6.76 2.78 12.76
C ASP A 65 -5.61 2.28 13.66
N SER A 66 -4.50 3.03 13.64
CA SER A 66 -3.24 2.74 14.29
C SER A 66 -2.59 4.06 14.73
N ALA A 67 -1.49 3.98 15.47
CA ALA A 67 -0.90 5.11 16.19
C ALA A 67 -0.53 6.29 15.28
N GLU A 68 0.11 6.03 14.14
CA GLU A 68 0.43 7.04 13.12
C GLU A 68 0.76 6.34 11.78
N PRO A 69 -0.25 5.74 11.10
CA PRO A 69 -0.04 4.98 9.87
C PRO A 69 0.39 5.89 8.72
N LEU A 70 1.29 5.39 7.88
CA LEU A 70 1.85 6.11 6.74
C LEU A 70 1.56 5.42 5.41
N ALA A 71 1.12 6.21 4.43
CA ALA A 71 1.36 5.94 3.01
C ALA A 71 2.75 6.48 2.66
N VAL A 72 3.44 5.82 1.73
CA VAL A 72 4.84 6.08 1.44
C VAL A 72 5.06 6.13 -0.07
N VAL A 73 5.85 7.08 -0.54
CA VAL A 73 6.42 7.10 -1.88
C VAL A 73 7.92 6.95 -1.79
N VAL A 74 8.46 6.04 -2.60
CA VAL A 74 9.89 5.86 -2.79
C VAL A 74 10.25 6.34 -4.19
N ARG A 75 11.19 7.27 -4.26
CA ARG A 75 11.73 7.82 -5.49
C ARG A 75 13.17 7.38 -5.68
N THR A 76 13.52 6.94 -6.89
CA THR A 76 14.90 6.65 -7.28
C THR A 76 15.65 7.94 -7.66
N SER A 77 16.98 7.88 -7.68
CA SER A 77 17.81 8.97 -8.19
C SER A 77 17.51 9.35 -9.64
N GLU A 78 16.98 8.41 -10.43
CA GLU A 78 16.59 8.60 -11.84
C GLU A 78 15.17 9.20 -11.98
N GLY A 79 14.45 9.39 -10.87
CA GLY A 79 13.14 10.04 -10.85
C GLY A 79 11.95 9.09 -10.93
N HIS A 80 12.15 7.78 -11.08
CA HIS A 80 11.08 6.79 -10.97
C HIS A 80 10.47 6.81 -9.56
N ARG A 81 9.14 6.76 -9.49
CA ARG A 81 8.36 6.88 -8.25
C ARG A 81 7.47 5.65 -8.06
N VAL A 82 7.53 5.05 -6.88
CA VAL A 82 6.63 3.95 -6.47
C VAL A 82 5.85 4.39 -5.24
N GLY A 83 4.53 4.39 -5.35
CA GLY A 83 3.63 4.71 -4.24
C GLY A 83 3.10 3.45 -3.57
N PHE A 84 3.08 3.44 -2.24
CA PHE A 84 2.57 2.36 -1.40
C PHE A 84 1.49 2.92 -0.48
N ALA A 85 0.31 2.29 -0.53
CA ALA A 85 -0.82 2.72 0.27
C ALA A 85 -1.63 1.49 0.73
N TYR A 86 -1.43 1.12 1.99
CA TYR A 86 -2.06 0.00 2.68
C TYR A 86 -2.93 0.51 3.82
N ASP A 87 -3.92 -0.29 4.23
CA ASP A 87 -4.84 -0.04 5.35
C ASP A 87 -5.33 1.41 5.39
N LEU A 88 -5.94 1.80 4.27
CA LEU A 88 -6.35 3.18 4.06
C LEU A 88 -7.71 3.48 4.66
N GLY A 89 -8.60 2.49 4.71
CA GLY A 89 -10.04 2.66 4.92
C GLY A 89 -10.64 3.60 3.87
N ARG A 90 -10.51 4.91 4.09
CA ARG A 90 -10.76 5.96 3.09
C ARG A 90 -9.50 6.76 2.76
N PRO A 91 -9.12 6.90 1.48
CA PRO A 91 -7.99 7.72 1.10
C PRO A 91 -8.31 9.20 1.24
N ASN A 92 -7.53 9.90 2.07
CA ASN A 92 -7.64 11.33 2.26
C ASN A 92 -6.92 12.12 1.14
N THR A 93 -7.09 13.45 1.11
CA THR A 93 -6.47 14.32 0.10
C THR A 93 -4.95 14.27 0.11
N ALA A 94 -4.32 14.08 1.29
CA ALA A 94 -2.87 13.99 1.41
C ALA A 94 -2.33 12.72 0.75
N VAL A 95 -2.99 11.58 0.93
CA VAL A 95 -2.64 10.31 0.26
C VAL A 95 -2.76 10.47 -1.25
N ARG A 96 -3.85 11.07 -1.74
CA ARG A 96 -4.02 11.34 -3.19
C ARG A 96 -2.91 12.25 -3.72
N TYR A 97 -2.53 13.29 -2.98
CA TYR A 97 -1.45 14.19 -3.38
C TYR A 97 -0.09 13.48 -3.41
N LEU A 98 0.22 12.71 -2.36
CA LEU A 98 1.47 11.96 -2.25
C LEU A 98 1.65 10.99 -3.41
N LEU A 99 0.61 10.22 -3.75
CA LEU A 99 0.69 9.17 -4.77
C LEU A 99 0.71 9.69 -6.21
N ARG A 100 0.41 10.96 -6.46
CA ARG A 100 0.40 11.54 -7.82
C ARG A 100 1.76 11.44 -8.50
N GLY A 101 1.73 11.16 -9.81
CA GLY A 101 2.95 11.03 -10.61
C GLY A 101 3.76 9.77 -10.30
N SER A 102 3.21 8.82 -9.54
CA SER A 102 3.83 7.51 -9.36
C SER A 102 3.83 6.74 -10.69
N HIS A 103 4.93 6.05 -10.97
CA HIS A 103 5.10 5.18 -12.15
C HIS A 103 4.64 3.75 -11.85
N ALA A 104 4.69 3.37 -10.58
CA ALA A 104 4.03 2.19 -10.06
C ALA A 104 3.25 2.51 -8.78
N LEU A 105 2.09 1.89 -8.61
CA LEU A 105 1.27 2.00 -7.41
C LEU A 105 1.06 0.63 -6.80
N VAL A 106 1.18 0.52 -5.48
CA VAL A 106 0.78 -0.64 -4.69
C VAL A 106 -0.36 -0.19 -3.79
N LEU A 107 -1.57 -0.62 -4.11
CA LEU A 107 -2.80 -0.19 -3.47
C LEU A 107 -3.46 -1.37 -2.76
N GLU A 108 -3.97 -1.09 -1.56
CA GLU A 108 -4.92 -1.98 -0.91
C GLU A 108 -6.17 -2.19 -1.78
N ALA A 109 -6.55 -3.44 -1.98
CA ALA A 109 -7.83 -3.85 -2.55
C ALA A 109 -8.37 -4.98 -1.66
N ASN A 110 -8.87 -4.61 -0.49
CA ASN A 110 -9.05 -5.59 0.59
C ASN A 110 -10.29 -6.45 0.39
N HIS A 111 -11.43 -5.87 0.07
CA HIS A 111 -12.67 -6.62 0.00
C HIS A 111 -13.56 -6.18 -1.15
N ASP A 112 -14.29 -7.15 -1.68
CA ASP A 112 -15.50 -6.91 -2.46
C ASP A 112 -16.66 -6.57 -1.51
N GLU A 113 -17.38 -5.49 -1.78
CA GLU A 113 -18.43 -5.04 -0.88
C GLU A 113 -19.63 -5.99 -0.79
N VAL A 114 -19.93 -6.76 -1.84
CA VAL A 114 -21.00 -7.75 -1.81
C VAL A 114 -20.55 -8.94 -0.98
N LEU A 115 -19.37 -9.48 -1.25
CA LEU A 115 -18.81 -10.61 -0.48
C LEU A 115 -18.68 -10.27 1.01
N LEU A 116 -18.27 -9.05 1.36
CA LEU A 116 -18.21 -8.60 2.76
C LEU A 116 -19.60 -8.56 3.41
N ARG A 117 -20.61 -7.97 2.76
CA ARG A 117 -21.98 -7.91 3.31
C ARG A 117 -22.61 -9.28 3.47
N THR A 118 -22.35 -10.20 2.53
CA THR A 118 -22.86 -11.58 2.60
C THR A 118 -21.93 -12.51 3.36
N SER A 119 -20.83 -11.99 3.90
CA SER A 119 -19.90 -12.80 4.68
C SER A 119 -20.57 -13.29 5.95
N GLY A 120 -20.20 -14.47 6.42
CA GLY A 120 -20.61 -14.95 7.74
C GLY A 120 -19.85 -14.24 8.89
N TYR A 121 -19.33 -13.04 8.70
CA TYR A 121 -18.81 -12.23 9.80
C TYR A 121 -19.96 -11.61 10.60
N PRO A 122 -19.81 -11.42 11.93
CA PRO A 122 -20.74 -10.62 12.71
C PRO A 122 -20.89 -9.21 12.12
N PRO A 123 -22.07 -8.58 12.15
CA PRO A 123 -22.29 -7.25 11.57
C PRO A 123 -21.27 -6.21 12.02
N VAL A 124 -20.90 -6.20 13.30
CA VAL A 124 -19.87 -5.28 13.85
C VAL A 124 -18.49 -5.44 13.18
N VAL A 125 -18.14 -6.66 12.76
CA VAL A 125 -16.87 -6.92 12.05
C VAL A 125 -16.97 -6.43 10.61
N GLN A 126 -18.10 -6.65 9.95
CA GLN A 126 -18.34 -6.13 8.60
C GLN A 126 -18.29 -4.59 8.59
N GLU A 127 -18.94 -3.95 9.54
CA GLU A 127 -18.94 -2.49 9.71
C GLU A 127 -17.55 -1.94 9.97
N ARG A 128 -16.74 -2.61 10.81
CA ARG A 128 -15.36 -2.22 11.06
C ARG A 128 -14.51 -2.32 9.80
N ILE A 129 -14.60 -3.43 9.05
CA ILE A 129 -13.84 -3.63 7.80
C ILE A 129 -14.23 -2.57 6.75
N ALA A 130 -15.53 -2.31 6.58
CA ALA A 130 -16.04 -1.31 5.63
C ALA A 130 -15.93 0.14 6.14
N GLY A 131 -15.45 0.34 7.37
CA GLY A 131 -15.41 1.62 8.05
C GLY A 131 -14.37 2.57 7.46
N ALA A 132 -14.47 3.85 7.82
CA ALA A 132 -13.52 4.87 7.36
C ALA A 132 -12.07 4.59 7.83
N THR A 133 -11.93 3.94 8.99
CA THR A 133 -10.65 3.48 9.57
C THR A 133 -10.43 1.99 9.32
N GLY A 134 -11.25 1.33 8.48
CA GLY A 134 -11.08 -0.08 8.17
C GLY A 134 -10.13 -0.28 7.00
N HIS A 135 -10.56 -1.13 6.06
CA HIS A 135 -9.80 -1.45 4.87
C HIS A 135 -10.43 -0.83 3.62
N LEU A 136 -9.61 -0.54 2.62
CA LEU A 136 -10.07 -0.04 1.33
C LEU A 136 -10.80 -1.13 0.54
N SER A 137 -12.05 -0.88 0.13
CA SER A 137 -12.78 -1.78 -0.77
C SER A 137 -12.21 -1.76 -2.18
N ASN A 138 -12.48 -2.80 -2.98
CA ASN A 138 -12.06 -2.86 -4.38
C ASN A 138 -12.54 -1.66 -5.19
N ARG A 139 -13.81 -1.26 -5.03
CA ARG A 139 -14.36 -0.08 -5.70
C ARG A 139 -13.72 1.22 -5.22
N ALA A 140 -13.47 1.37 -3.92
CA ALA A 140 -12.80 2.55 -3.40
C ALA A 140 -11.33 2.64 -3.85
N ALA A 141 -10.67 1.48 -4.06
CA ALA A 141 -9.36 1.40 -4.69
C ALA A 141 -9.41 1.84 -6.16
N ALA A 142 -10.46 1.45 -6.90
CA ALA A 142 -10.71 1.92 -8.26
C ALA A 142 -10.93 3.45 -8.31
N ASP A 143 -11.75 4.01 -7.42
CA ASP A 143 -11.97 5.46 -7.31
C ASP A 143 -10.70 6.24 -6.92
N LEU A 144 -9.84 5.62 -6.11
CA LEU A 144 -8.51 6.19 -5.81
C LEU A 144 -7.65 6.19 -7.08
N LEU A 145 -7.55 5.04 -7.73
CA LEU A 145 -6.76 4.84 -8.94
C LEU A 145 -7.17 5.80 -10.05
N GLU A 146 -8.48 5.99 -10.30
CA GLU A 146 -8.99 6.89 -11.33
C GLU A 146 -8.42 8.31 -11.18
N SER A 147 -8.30 8.80 -9.94
CA SER A 147 -7.72 10.11 -9.64
C SER A 147 -6.20 10.20 -9.78
N LEU A 148 -5.53 9.07 -9.97
CA LEU A 148 -4.08 8.92 -10.06
C LEU A 148 -3.61 8.50 -11.46
N LEU A 149 -4.52 8.16 -12.38
CA LEU A 149 -4.17 7.79 -13.75
C LEU A 149 -3.48 8.95 -14.46
N HIS A 150 -2.34 8.65 -15.09
CA HIS A 150 -1.59 9.55 -15.94
C HIS A 150 -0.72 8.72 -16.90
N PRO A 151 -0.30 9.26 -18.06
CA PRO A 151 0.40 8.48 -19.08
C PRO A 151 1.66 7.73 -18.60
N GLY A 152 2.32 8.21 -17.54
CA GLY A 152 3.51 7.57 -16.97
C GLY A 152 3.25 6.49 -15.92
N LEU A 153 1.99 6.24 -15.53
CA LEU A 153 1.64 5.14 -14.62
C LEU A 153 1.68 3.81 -15.39
N GLY A 154 2.78 3.07 -15.24
CA GLY A 154 3.02 1.83 -15.98
C GLY A 154 2.57 0.56 -15.28
N THR A 155 2.53 0.56 -13.94
CA THR A 155 2.17 -0.64 -13.15
C THR A 155 1.26 -0.33 -11.98
N ILE A 156 0.25 -1.16 -11.78
CA ILE A 156 -0.66 -1.14 -10.64
C ILE A 156 -0.60 -2.52 -9.98
N VAL A 157 -0.33 -2.57 -8.69
CA VAL A 157 -0.34 -3.79 -7.88
C VAL A 157 -1.47 -3.67 -6.88
N LEU A 158 -2.41 -4.61 -6.96
CA LEU A 158 -3.47 -4.79 -5.98
C LEU A 158 -2.95 -5.72 -4.89
N ALA A 159 -2.95 -5.26 -3.66
CA ALA A 159 -2.39 -5.99 -2.53
C ALA A 159 -3.34 -5.99 -1.34
N HIS A 160 -3.01 -6.79 -0.33
CA HIS A 160 -3.75 -6.84 0.93
C HIS A 160 -5.20 -7.33 0.78
N LEU A 161 -5.42 -8.29 -0.13
CA LEU A 161 -6.71 -8.92 -0.37
C LEU A 161 -7.14 -9.75 0.84
N SER A 162 -8.39 -9.59 1.27
CA SER A 162 -9.05 -10.43 2.25
C SER A 162 -9.22 -11.84 1.69
N GLU A 163 -8.69 -12.84 2.40
CA GLU A 163 -8.87 -14.25 2.05
C GLU A 163 -10.34 -14.68 2.01
N ARG A 164 -11.19 -14.04 2.81
CA ARG A 164 -12.60 -14.41 2.94
C ARG A 164 -13.53 -13.57 2.08
N CYS A 165 -13.23 -12.29 1.93
CA CYS A 165 -14.15 -11.33 1.31
C CYS A 165 -13.61 -10.77 0.00
N ASN A 166 -12.65 -11.43 -0.64
CA ASN A 166 -12.14 -11.00 -1.93
C ASN A 166 -11.59 -12.16 -2.75
N THR A 167 -11.46 -11.93 -4.06
CA THR A 167 -10.63 -12.75 -4.95
C THR A 167 -9.90 -11.84 -5.93
N ALA A 168 -8.86 -12.36 -6.59
CA ALA A 168 -8.13 -11.61 -7.61
C ALA A 168 -9.07 -11.13 -8.73
N GLU A 169 -10.05 -11.95 -9.10
CA GLU A 169 -11.02 -11.65 -10.15
C GLU A 169 -11.92 -10.46 -9.78
N HIS A 170 -12.42 -10.41 -8.53
CA HIS A 170 -13.26 -9.30 -8.07
C HIS A 170 -12.46 -7.99 -8.01
N ALA A 171 -11.24 -8.04 -7.47
CA ALA A 171 -10.36 -6.88 -7.43
C ALA A 171 -10.02 -6.38 -8.85
N MET A 172 -9.66 -7.29 -9.76
CA MET A 172 -9.38 -6.94 -11.15
C MET A 172 -10.59 -6.37 -11.89
N ALA A 173 -11.80 -6.90 -11.64
CA ALA A 173 -13.01 -6.44 -12.30
C ALA A 173 -13.32 -4.96 -11.97
N GLU A 174 -13.19 -4.56 -10.71
CA GLU A 174 -13.38 -3.16 -10.31
C GLU A 174 -12.31 -2.24 -10.90
N ILE A 175 -11.04 -2.68 -10.90
CA ILE A 175 -9.93 -1.91 -11.45
C ILE A 175 -10.03 -1.76 -12.98
N ALA A 176 -10.50 -2.80 -13.68
CA ALA A 176 -10.67 -2.75 -15.13
C ALA A 176 -11.68 -1.67 -15.57
N ARG A 177 -12.68 -1.34 -14.73
CA ARG A 177 -13.67 -0.29 -15.02
C ARG A 177 -13.03 1.09 -15.16
N VAL A 178 -11.97 1.38 -14.40
CA VAL A 178 -11.30 2.69 -14.38
C VAL A 178 -10.06 2.73 -15.27
N VAL A 179 -9.34 1.61 -15.41
CA VAL A 179 -8.16 1.53 -16.27
C VAL A 179 -8.54 1.72 -17.74
N GLY A 180 -9.67 1.17 -18.19
CA GLY A 180 -10.19 1.39 -19.55
C GLY A 180 -9.15 1.11 -20.63
N THR A 181 -8.77 2.14 -21.40
CA THR A 181 -7.75 2.05 -22.47
C THR A 181 -6.32 2.35 -22.01
N HIS A 182 -6.12 2.61 -20.72
CA HIS A 182 -4.79 2.88 -20.16
C HIS A 182 -3.91 1.64 -20.25
N GLN A 183 -2.65 1.83 -20.63
CA GLN A 183 -1.68 0.75 -20.86
C GLN A 183 -1.01 0.23 -19.57
N ALA A 184 -1.55 0.57 -18.40
CA ALA A 184 -0.93 0.17 -17.13
C ALA A 184 -1.09 -1.33 -16.92
N ARG A 185 -0.01 -2.03 -16.58
CA ARG A 185 -0.07 -3.45 -16.19
C ARG A 185 -0.70 -3.56 -14.82
N VAL A 186 -1.80 -4.30 -14.71
CA VAL A 186 -2.46 -4.60 -13.43
C VAL A 186 -2.00 -5.97 -12.94
N LEU A 187 -1.49 -6.03 -11.71
CA LEU A 187 -1.03 -7.23 -11.03
C LEU A 187 -1.79 -7.40 -9.72
N VAL A 188 -1.94 -8.64 -9.27
CA VAL A 188 -2.53 -8.96 -7.95
C VAL A 188 -1.47 -9.70 -7.13
N ALA A 189 -1.10 -9.12 -5.99
CA ALA A 189 -0.23 -9.76 -5.02
C ALA A 189 -1.04 -10.67 -4.10
N ILE A 190 -0.75 -11.98 -4.15
CA ILE A 190 -1.32 -13.00 -3.26
C ILE A 190 -0.36 -13.29 -2.10
N GLN A 191 -0.84 -13.91 -1.03
CA GLN A 191 -0.02 -14.16 0.16
C GLN A 191 1.02 -15.26 -0.04
N GLU A 192 0.73 -16.22 -0.91
CA GLU A 192 1.47 -17.47 -1.03
C GLU A 192 2.72 -17.36 -1.92
N ALA A 193 2.78 -16.33 -2.76
CA ALA A 193 3.86 -16.17 -3.72
C ALA A 193 4.19 -14.69 -3.96
N PRO A 194 5.50 -14.33 -4.02
CA PRO A 194 5.90 -13.00 -4.44
C PRO A 194 5.59 -12.78 -5.92
N LEU A 195 5.31 -11.53 -6.29
CA LEU A 195 5.28 -11.12 -7.68
C LEU A 195 6.70 -11.20 -8.30
N PRO A 196 6.80 -11.41 -9.63
CA PRO A 196 8.07 -11.22 -10.32
C PRO A 196 8.56 -9.77 -10.17
N SER A 197 9.86 -9.55 -10.37
CA SER A 197 10.42 -8.21 -10.41
C SER A 197 9.68 -7.32 -11.40
N ILE A 198 9.40 -6.09 -11.00
CA ILE A 198 8.73 -5.08 -11.81
C ILE A 198 9.78 -4.11 -12.32
N ASP A 199 9.89 -4.00 -13.64
CA ASP A 199 10.74 -2.99 -14.28
C ASP A 199 9.98 -1.65 -14.35
N LEU A 200 10.53 -0.63 -13.70
CA LEU A 200 9.94 0.72 -13.65
C LEU A 200 10.33 1.58 -14.86
N SER A 201 11.29 1.14 -15.68
CA SER A 201 11.75 1.83 -16.88
C SER A 201 10.85 1.57 -18.10
N VAL A 202 10.12 0.46 -18.09
CA VAL A 202 9.20 0.09 -19.18
C VAL A 202 7.81 0.67 -18.87
N ALA A 203 7.45 1.75 -19.56
CA ALA A 203 6.09 2.25 -19.55
C ALA A 203 5.18 1.28 -20.32
N GLY A 204 4.51 0.38 -19.60
CA GLY A 204 3.31 -0.32 -20.04
C GLY A 204 3.36 -0.99 -21.42
N ILE A 205 4.17 -2.05 -21.59
CA ILE A 205 3.92 -3.16 -22.54
C ILE A 205 4.60 -4.42 -21.94
N PRO A 206 3.90 -5.53 -21.66
CA PRO A 206 4.56 -6.82 -21.51
C PRO A 206 4.91 -7.36 -22.91
N GLU A 207 6.16 -7.78 -23.12
CA GLU A 207 6.41 -8.81 -24.13
C GLU A 207 5.55 -10.03 -23.77
N GLN A 208 4.69 -10.43 -24.71
CA GLN A 208 3.96 -11.69 -24.61
C GLN A 208 4.99 -12.82 -24.60
N VAL A 209 5.00 -13.63 -23.54
CA VAL A 209 5.64 -14.95 -23.52
C VAL A 209 4.57 -16.00 -23.71
#